data_AF-A0A538NQM3-F1
#
_entry.id   AF-A0A538NQM3-F1
#
_cell.length_a   1.000
_cell.length_b   1.000
_cell.length_c   1.000
_cell.angle_alpha   90.00
_cell.angle_beta   90.00
_cell.angle_gamma   90.00
#
_symmetry.space_group_name_H-M   'P 1'
#
loop_
_entity.id
_entity.type
_entity.pdbx_description
1 polymer ?
#
loop_
_entity_poly.entity_id
_entity_poly.type
_entity_poly.pdbx_seq_one_letter_code
_entity_poly.pdbx_strand_id
1 'polypeptide(L)'
;ILPIRGFVLFPGAVLPLTVSRPASIKLLDETLPITKVVGFLTQRDEQKEEPAPQDLYDVGTAAIVLKLLRQAEDQLVIVVQGLRRFAIRKIVAMQPYLRAEIDLAQSIVPEQSSEWQAEFQNLRDSATRLAQLRPDVPEEAA
;
A
#
# COMPACT_ATOMS: atom_id res chain seq x y z
N ILE A 1 2.81 -11.12 -3.11
CA ILE A 1 2.12 -9.87 -3.47
C ILE A 1 0.69 -9.98 -2.97
N LEU A 2 0.24 -9.01 -2.17
CA LEU A 2 -1.12 -8.94 -1.62
C LEU A 2 -1.93 -7.88 -2.39
N PRO A 3 -2.96 -8.27 -3.16
CA PRO A 3 -3.85 -7.33 -3.84
C PRO A 3 -4.76 -6.58 -2.86
N ILE A 4 -4.83 -5.25 -2.98
CA ILE A 4 -5.75 -4.39 -2.21
C ILE A 4 -6.77 -3.70 -3.13
N ARG A 5 -7.93 -3.33 -2.59
CA ARG A 5 -9.03 -2.64 -3.30
C ARG A 5 -9.44 -1.39 -2.53
N GLY A 6 -9.92 -0.34 -3.20
CA GLY A 6 -10.40 0.88 -2.54
C GLY A 6 -9.31 1.82 -2.04
N PHE A 7 -8.04 1.42 -2.10
CA PHE A 7 -6.93 2.13 -1.46
C PHE A 7 -5.62 1.99 -2.24
N VAL A 8 -4.78 3.02 -2.11
CA VAL A 8 -3.38 3.01 -2.51
C VAL A 8 -2.54 3.23 -1.27
N LEU A 9 -1.63 2.29 -0.98
CA LEU A 9 -0.71 2.42 0.14
C LEU A 9 0.51 3.25 -0.28
N PHE A 10 0.74 4.38 0.38
CA PHE A 10 1.92 5.22 0.15
C PHE A 10 3.05 4.91 1.15
N PRO A 11 4.33 5.12 0.78
CA PRO A 11 5.43 5.14 1.74
C PRO A 11 5.17 6.09 2.91
N GLY A 12 5.48 5.68 4.13
CA GLY A 12 5.25 6.44 5.36
C GLY A 12 3.84 6.30 5.94
N ALA A 13 2.82 6.01 5.13
CA ALA A 13 1.45 5.87 5.60
C ALA A 13 1.29 4.64 6.51
N VAL A 14 0.54 4.80 7.60
CA VAL A 14 0.13 3.72 8.50
C VAL A 14 -1.37 3.58 8.42
N LEU A 15 -1.87 2.40 8.04
CA LEU A 15 -3.31 2.18 7.91
C LEU A 15 -3.70 0.72 8.24
N PRO A 16 -4.93 0.51 8.75
CA PRO A 16 -5.48 -0.83 8.91
C PRO A 16 -6.03 -1.35 7.57
N LEU A 17 -5.76 -2.61 7.24
CA LEU A 17 -6.32 -3.32 6.10
C LEU A 17 -7.07 -4.57 6.55
N THR A 18 -8.28 -4.76 6.03
CA THR A 18 -9.04 -5.99 6.20
C THR A 18 -8.67 -6.98 5.10
N VAL A 19 -8.33 -8.20 5.48
CA VAL A 19 -7.92 -9.29 4.59
C VAL A 19 -8.84 -10.49 4.82
N SER A 20 -9.59 -10.87 3.79
CA SER A 20 -10.56 -11.98 3.86
C SER A 20 -10.39 -13.02 2.75
N ARG A 21 -9.54 -12.78 1.74
CA ARG A 21 -9.32 -13.74 0.65
C ARG A 21 -8.44 -14.89 1.14
N PRO A 22 -8.81 -16.17 0.93
CA PRO A 22 -8.02 -17.31 1.37
C PRO A 22 -6.56 -17.27 0.89
N ALA A 23 -6.33 -16.88 -0.38
CA ALA A 23 -4.97 -16.73 -0.92
C ALA A 23 -4.16 -15.64 -0.19
N SER A 24 -4.79 -14.53 0.20
CA SER A 24 -4.11 -13.45 0.94
C SER A 24 -3.85 -13.82 2.39
N ILE A 25 -4.78 -14.53 3.05
CA ILE A 25 -4.58 -15.06 4.40
C ILE A 25 -3.41 -16.05 4.40
N LYS A 26 -3.42 -16.99 3.45
CA LYS A 26 -2.34 -17.96 3.26
C LYS A 26 -0.99 -17.30 2.99
N LEU A 27 -0.96 -16.24 2.17
CA LEU A 27 0.24 -15.44 1.95
C LEU A 27 0.79 -14.89 3.27
N LEU A 28 -0.08 -14.32 4.12
CA LEU A 28 0.34 -13.74 5.40
C LEU A 28 0.84 -14.83 6.36
N ASP A 29 0.13 -15.95 6.47
CA ASP A 29 0.50 -17.06 7.34
C ASP A 29 1.86 -17.67 6.95
N GLU A 30 2.16 -17.79 5.65
CA GLU A 30 3.45 -18.33 5.16
C GLU A 30 4.58 -17.29 5.17
N THR A 31 4.28 -16.00 4.98
CA THR A 31 5.29 -14.95 4.85
C THR A 31 5.73 -14.38 6.21
N LEU A 32 4.79 -14.09 7.11
CA LEU A 32 5.04 -13.38 8.37
C LEU A 32 5.95 -14.08 9.39
N PRO A 33 6.10 -15.43 9.39
CA PRO A 33 7.13 -16.12 10.17
C PRO A 33 8.55 -15.90 9.65
N ILE A 34 8.71 -15.61 8.35
CA ILE A 34 10.00 -15.46 7.67
C ILE A 34 10.41 -13.98 7.61
N THR A 35 9.46 -13.11 7.27
CA THR A 35 9.68 -11.67 7.13
C THR A 35 8.39 -10.90 7.39
N LYS A 36 8.51 -9.72 7.99
CA LYS A 36 7.37 -8.82 8.20
C LYS A 36 7.04 -7.97 6.97
N VAL A 37 7.82 -8.05 5.90
CA VAL A 37 7.64 -7.22 4.70
C VAL A 37 6.80 -7.96 3.66
N VAL A 38 5.74 -7.30 3.20
CA VAL A 38 4.83 -7.79 2.15
C VAL A 38 4.72 -6.73 1.05
N GLY A 39 4.68 -7.15 -0.20
CA GLY A 39 4.42 -6.26 -1.34
C GLY A 39 2.92 -6.12 -1.61
N PHE A 40 2.42 -4.90 -1.65
CA PHE A 40 1.01 -4.58 -1.91
C PHE A 40 0.84 -3.96 -3.30
N LEU A 41 -0.15 -4.42 -4.06
CA LEU A 41 -0.56 -3.80 -5.33
C LEU A 41 -2.05 -3.48 -5.28
N THR A 42 -2.42 -2.32 -5.79
CA THR A 42 -3.82 -1.92 -5.93
C THR A 42 -4.43 -2.61 -7.17
N GLN A 43 -5.68 -3.03 -7.04
CA GLN A 43 -6.48 -3.56 -8.14
C GLN A 43 -6.95 -2.42 -9.06
N ARG A 44 -7.02 -2.69 -10.36
CA ARG A 44 -7.61 -1.79 -11.36
C ARG A 44 -9.13 -1.77 -11.27
N ASP A 45 -9.71 -2.93 -11.06
CA ASP A 45 -11.15 -3.12 -10.83
C ASP A 45 -11.37 -3.65 -9.41
N GLU A 46 -12.06 -2.86 -8.59
CA GLU A 46 -12.32 -3.17 -7.19
C GLU A 46 -13.41 -4.24 -7.01
N GLN A 47 -14.23 -4.47 -8.03
CA GLN A 47 -15.31 -5.45 -8.02
C GLN A 47 -14.79 -6.87 -8.27
N LYS A 48 -13.58 -7.01 -8.79
CA LYS A 48 -12.99 -8.31 -9.10
C LYS A 48 -12.55 -9.03 -7.83
N GLU A 49 -13.16 -10.17 -7.54
CA GLU A 49 -12.87 -10.95 -6.34
C GLU A 49 -11.52 -11.68 -6.40
N GLU A 50 -11.16 -12.20 -7.57
CA GLU A 50 -9.90 -12.89 -7.81
C GLU A 50 -9.10 -12.18 -8.92
N PRO A 51 -8.29 -11.16 -8.57
CA PRO A 51 -7.51 -10.43 -9.55
C PRO A 51 -6.34 -11.28 -10.03
N ALA A 52 -6.22 -11.40 -11.35
CA ALA A 52 -5.02 -11.90 -12.01
C ALA A 52 -3.97 -10.77 -12.11
N PRO A 53 -2.70 -11.08 -12.46
CA PRO A 53 -1.65 -10.06 -12.53
C PRO A 53 -1.99 -8.85 -13.40
N GLN A 54 -2.67 -9.06 -14.53
CA GLN A 54 -3.11 -8.00 -15.44
C GLN A 54 -4.17 -7.06 -14.85
N ASP A 55 -4.87 -7.50 -13.80
CA ASP A 55 -5.88 -6.71 -13.10
C ASP A 55 -5.27 -5.83 -12.00
N LEU A 56 -3.95 -5.88 -11.81
CA LEU A 56 -3.22 -5.08 -10.83
C LEU A 56 -2.47 -3.95 -11.52
N TYR A 57 -2.20 -2.89 -10.77
CA TYR A 57 -1.21 -1.90 -11.20
C TYR A 57 0.20 -2.48 -11.08
N ASP A 58 1.09 -2.07 -11.98
CA ASP A 58 2.46 -2.61 -12.06
C ASP A 58 3.39 -2.04 -10.97
N VAL A 59 2.99 -0.93 -10.36
CA VAL A 59 3.69 -0.27 -9.26
C VAL A 59 2.90 -0.41 -7.98
N GLY A 60 3.58 -0.84 -6.93
CA GLY A 60 3.03 -1.03 -5.61
C GLY A 60 3.92 -0.50 -4.50
N THR A 61 3.58 -0.85 -3.27
CA THR A 61 4.32 -0.45 -2.08
C THR A 61 4.70 -1.67 -1.26
N ALA A 62 5.98 -1.83 -1.00
CA ALA A 62 6.48 -2.76 0.00
C ALA A 62 6.17 -2.14 1.37
N ALA A 63 5.57 -2.92 2.26
CA ALA A 63 5.16 -2.45 3.56
C ALA A 63 5.47 -3.48 4.64
N ILE A 64 5.72 -3.00 5.85
CA ILE A 64 5.89 -3.85 7.01
C ILE A 64 4.54 -4.06 7.69
N VAL A 65 4.21 -5.32 8.02
CA VAL A 65 3.04 -5.66 8.84
C VAL A 65 3.42 -5.49 10.31
N LEU A 66 2.87 -4.46 10.94
CA LEU A 66 3.14 -4.10 12.33
C LEU A 66 2.34 -4.99 13.30
N LYS A 67 1.07 -5.23 12.97
CA LYS A 67 0.15 -6.04 13.78
C LYS A 67 -0.75 -6.87 12.88
N LEU A 68 -1.13 -8.04 13.36
CA LEU A 68 -2.15 -8.92 12.76
C LEU A 68 -3.14 -9.28 13.86
N LEU A 69 -4.41 -8.99 13.60
CA LEU A 69 -5.53 -9.25 14.49
C LEU A 69 -6.49 -10.20 13.75
N ARG A 70 -6.76 -11.36 14.35
CA ARG A 70 -7.69 -12.34 13.79
C ARG A 70 -9.09 -12.01 14.33
N GLN A 71 -9.96 -11.46 13.47
CA GLN A 71 -11.34 -11.12 13.84
C GLN A 71 -12.26 -12.34 13.77
N ALA A 72 -12.05 -13.22 12.78
CA ALA A 72 -12.71 -14.50 12.61
C ALA A 72 -11.76 -15.51 11.95
N GLU A 73 -12.22 -16.73 11.66
CA GLU A 73 -11.42 -17.74 10.96
C GLU A 73 -10.96 -17.26 9.57
N ASP A 74 -11.86 -16.62 8.82
CA ASP A 74 -11.61 -16.14 7.44
C ASP A 74 -11.48 -14.61 7.34
N GLN A 75 -11.25 -13.92 8.46
CA GLN A 75 -11.12 -12.46 8.47
C GLN A 75 -10.00 -11.98 9.38
N LEU A 76 -9.00 -11.35 8.78
CA LEU A 76 -7.88 -10.71 9.45
C LEU A 76 -7.94 -9.20 9.28
N VAL A 77 -7.50 -8.48 10.30
CA VAL A 77 -7.16 -7.06 10.21
C VAL A 77 -5.67 -6.92 10.44
N ILE A 78 -4.95 -6.36 9.48
CA ILE A 78 -3.52 -6.07 9.59
C ILE A 78 -3.31 -4.57 9.70
N VAL A 79 -2.36 -4.15 10.53
CA VAL A 79 -1.87 -2.76 10.54
C VAL A 79 -0.55 -2.75 9.80
N VAL A 80 -0.45 -1.93 8.76
CA VAL A 80 0.73 -1.89 7.88
C VAL A 80 1.34 -0.49 7.85
N GLN A 81 2.65 -0.42 7.66
CA GLN A 81 3.37 0.82 7.35
C GLN A 81 4.05 0.70 5.99
N GLY A 82 3.72 1.60 5.07
CA GLY A 82 4.37 1.66 3.76
C GLY A 82 5.85 2.02 3.89
N LEU A 83 6.74 1.27 3.22
CA LEU A 83 8.18 1.50 3.26
C LEU A 83 8.67 2.19 2.00
N ARG A 84 8.52 1.52 0.84
CA ARG A 84 9.07 1.97 -0.44
C ARG A 84 8.22 1.49 -1.59
N ARG A 85 8.19 2.27 -2.67
CA ARG A 85 7.57 1.86 -3.93
C ARG A 85 8.41 0.77 -4.61
N PHE A 86 7.75 -0.13 -5.34
CA PHE A 86 8.40 -1.09 -6.21
C PHE A 86 7.61 -1.25 -7.52
N ALA A 87 8.29 -1.68 -8.58
CA ALA A 87 7.66 -2.12 -9.81
C ALA A 87 7.79 -3.64 -9.94
N ILE A 88 6.77 -4.29 -10.52
CA ILE A 88 6.84 -5.71 -10.87
C ILE A 88 7.83 -5.89 -12.01
N ARG A 89 8.85 -6.74 -11.80
CA ARG A 89 9.77 -7.16 -12.85
C ARG A 89 9.25 -8.40 -13.58
N LYS A 90 8.83 -9.40 -12.80
CA LYS A 90 8.39 -10.71 -13.34
C LYS A 90 7.48 -11.42 -12.36
N ILE A 91 6.39 -12.00 -12.86
CA ILE A 91 5.56 -12.93 -12.09
C ILE A 91 6.24 -14.30 -12.08
N VAL A 92 6.46 -14.86 -10.88
CA VAL A 92 7.14 -16.16 -10.71
C VAL A 92 6.19 -17.28 -10.30
N ALA A 93 5.06 -16.96 -9.64
CA ALA A 93 4.01 -17.91 -9.35
C ALA A 93 2.67 -17.20 -9.15
N MET A 94 1.57 -17.88 -9.47
CA MET A 94 0.20 -17.39 -9.22
C MET A 94 -0.49 -18.16 -8.08
N GLN A 95 -0.08 -19.40 -7.82
CA GLN A 95 -0.62 -20.24 -6.77
C GLN A 95 0.47 -20.59 -5.74
N PRO A 96 0.12 -20.75 -4.45
CA PRO A 96 -1.22 -20.53 -3.87
C PRO A 96 -1.61 -19.05 -3.75
N TYR A 97 -0.67 -18.14 -4.02
CA TYR A 97 -0.88 -16.70 -4.09
C TYR A 97 0.17 -16.07 -5.03
N LEU A 98 -0.05 -14.82 -5.42
CA LEU A 98 0.84 -14.13 -6.36
C LEU A 98 2.24 -13.91 -5.77
N ARG A 99 3.26 -14.38 -6.48
CA ARG A 99 4.68 -14.13 -6.20
C ARG A 99 5.31 -13.46 -7.40
N ALA A 100 6.14 -12.46 -7.14
CA ALA A 100 6.81 -11.70 -8.19
C ALA A 100 8.22 -11.29 -7.75
N GLU A 101 9.12 -11.21 -8.71
CA GLU A 101 10.34 -10.43 -8.60
C GLU A 101 10.02 -8.96 -8.81
N ILE A 102 10.67 -8.09 -8.04
CA ILE A 102 10.39 -6.65 -8.03
C ILE A 102 11.67 -5.83 -8.17
N ASP A 103 11.51 -4.63 -8.70
CA ASP A 103 12.52 -3.58 -8.70
C ASP A 103 12.10 -2.48 -7.73
N LEU A 104 12.97 -2.14 -6.76
CA LEU A 104 12.70 -1.03 -5.86
C LEU A 104 12.76 0.29 -6.64
N ALA A 105 11.68 1.06 -6.57
CA ALA A 105 11.62 2.35 -7.24
C ALA A 105 12.47 3.37 -6.47
N GLN A 106 13.30 4.12 -7.20
CA GLN A 106 14.07 5.22 -6.64
C GLN A 106 13.18 6.47 -6.51
N SER A 107 13.31 7.16 -5.39
CA SER A 107 12.72 8.48 -5.22
C SER A 107 13.69 9.53 -5.77
N ILE A 108 13.19 10.38 -6.66
CA ILE A 108 13.93 11.54 -7.15
C ILE A 108 13.78 12.63 -6.09
N VAL A 109 14.89 13.07 -5.50
CA VAL A 109 14.91 14.21 -4.60
C VAL A 109 15.15 15.46 -5.46
N PRO A 110 14.19 16.38 -5.56
CA PRO A 110 14.36 17.60 -6.33
C PRO A 110 15.40 18.51 -5.66
N GLU A 111 16.06 19.32 -6.49
CA GLU A 111 16.95 20.38 -6.02
C GLU A 111 16.15 21.37 -5.17
N GLN A 112 16.73 21.81 -4.04
CA GLN A 112 16.08 22.72 -3.10
C GLN A 112 16.17 24.17 -3.58
N SER A 113 15.73 24.42 -4.81
CA SER A 113 15.69 25.75 -5.40
C SER A 113 14.60 26.62 -4.75
N SER A 114 14.68 27.93 -4.94
CA SER A 114 13.63 28.87 -4.50
C SER A 114 12.26 28.54 -5.10
N GLU A 115 12.23 28.11 -6.36
CA GLU A 115 11.01 27.70 -7.06
C GLU A 115 10.43 26.43 -6.43
N TRP A 116 11.26 25.43 -6.13
CA TRP A 116 10.81 24.22 -5.45
C TRP A 116 10.22 24.51 -4.07
N GLN A 117 10.88 25.38 -3.29
CA GLN A 117 10.40 25.78 -1.97
C GLN A 117 9.06 26.53 -2.04
N ALA A 118 8.92 27.47 -2.98
CA ALA A 118 7.69 28.21 -3.20
C ALA A 118 6.53 27.28 -3.62
N GLU A 119 6.79 26.35 -4.54
CA GLU A 119 5.79 25.38 -5.00
C GLU A 119 5.36 24.44 -3.88
N PHE A 120 6.33 23.93 -3.10
CA PHE A 120 6.05 23.09 -1.95
C PHE A 120 5.23 23.83 -0.89
N GLN A 121 5.54 25.10 -0.63
CA GLN A 121 4.76 25.92 0.30
C GLN A 121 3.33 26.15 -0.21
N ASN A 122 3.14 26.45 -1.50
CA ASN A 122 1.83 26.59 -2.11
C ASN A 122 0.97 25.33 -2.00
N LEU A 123 1.59 24.16 -2.18
CA LEU A 123 0.94 22.87 -2.01
C LEU A 123 0.50 22.66 -0.55
N ARG A 124 1.39 22.95 0.42
CA ARG A 124 1.06 22.86 1.85
C ARG A 124 -0.10 23.76 2.23
N ASP A 125 -0.04 25.04 1.84
CA ASP A 125 -1.10 26.01 2.16
C ASP A 125 -2.44 25.58 1.56
N SER A 126 -2.42 25.04 0.35
CA SER A 126 -3.62 24.52 -0.30
C SER A 126 -4.17 23.28 0.39
N ALA A 127 -3.31 22.36 0.85
CA ALA A 127 -3.72 21.20 1.64
C ALA A 127 -4.34 21.63 2.99
N THR A 128 -3.72 22.58 3.70
CA THR A 128 -4.25 23.11 4.96
C THR A 128 -5.59 23.80 4.77
N ARG A 129 -5.76 24.60 3.71
CA ARG A 129 -7.06 25.21 3.37
C ARG A 129 -8.12 24.16 3.10
N LEU A 130 -7.80 23.10 2.37
CA LEU A 130 -8.73 22.01 2.11
C LEU A 130 -9.16 21.31 3.42
N ALA A 131 -8.21 21.09 4.34
CA ALA A 131 -8.50 20.50 5.64
C ALA A 131 -9.45 21.37 6.47
N GLN A 132 -9.24 22.70 6.50
CA GLN A 132 -10.11 23.64 7.25
C GLN A 132 -11.54 23.70 6.71
N LEU A 133 -11.75 23.39 5.43
CA LEU A 133 -13.07 23.37 4.80
C LEU A 133 -13.85 22.07 5.08
N ARG A 134 -13.22 21.06 5.70
CA ARG A 134 -13.83 19.77 6.04
C ARG A 134 -13.83 19.56 7.56
N PRO A 135 -14.98 19.66 8.24
CA PRO A 135 -15.06 19.58 9.72
C PRO A 135 -14.72 18.20 10.33
N ASP A 136 -14.44 17.20 9.49
CA ASP A 136 -14.33 15.78 9.86
C ASP A 136 -12.97 15.15 9.49
N VAL A 137 -11.93 15.96 9.27
CA VAL A 137 -10.55 15.46 9.13
C VAL A 137 -9.96 15.15 10.52
N PRO A 138 -9.56 13.89 10.81
CA PRO A 138 -8.84 13.56 12.05
C PRO A 138 -7.55 14.37 12.13
N GLU A 139 -7.19 14.89 13.31
CA GLU A 139 -5.98 15.71 13.56
C GLU A 139 -4.68 15.09 13.02
N GLU A 140 -4.64 13.77 12.88
CA GLU A 140 -3.52 12.99 12.34
C GLU A 140 -3.25 13.24 10.84
N ALA A 141 -4.18 13.87 10.12
CA ALA A 141 -4.09 14.21 8.70
C ALA A 141 -3.94 15.71 8.41
N ALA A 142 -3.78 16.55 9.45
CA ALA A 142 -3.62 18.01 9.36
C ALA A 142 -2.14 18.46 9.42
#